data_AF-A0A7Y0F2A8-F1
#
_entry.id   AF-A0A7Y0F2A8-F1
#
_cell.length_a   1.000
_cell.length_b   1.000
_cell.length_c   1.000
_cell.angle_alpha   90.00
_cell.angle_beta   90.00
_cell.angle_gamma   90.00
#
_symmetry.space_group_name_H-M   'P 1'
#
loop_
_entity.id
_entity.type
_entity.pdbx_description
1 polymer ?
#
loop_
_entity_poly.entity_id
_entity_poly.type
_entity_poly.pdbx_seq_one_letter_code
_entity_poly.pdbx_strand_id
1 'polypeptide(L)'
;MGWKGNRSRTIRKTVTFSEEEWRWVADSLKVENRQRIQAGLRPVGWMAFARNRIRCAHRVNITVPANLHDVSAQLARIGNNVNQIARHANTTRETDLAMLSRVFDELRQAERLVAGLSIRVETDVDPKGVPEWL
;
A
#
# COMPACT_ATOMS: atom_id res chain seq x y z
N MET A 1 -2.19 24.93 38.72
CA MET A 1 -1.40 24.64 37.49
C MET A 1 -0.19 23.79 37.88
N GLY A 2 -0.26 22.46 37.79
CA GLY A 2 0.79 21.54 38.27
C GLY A 2 1.37 20.62 37.19
N TRP A 3 1.58 21.13 35.97
CA TRP A 3 1.91 20.28 34.81
C TRP A 3 3.33 20.49 34.24
N LYS A 4 4.17 21.28 34.91
CA LYS A 4 5.51 21.68 34.46
C LYS A 4 6.57 21.26 35.48
N GLY A 5 7.01 20.00 35.42
CA GLY A 5 8.14 19.53 36.20
C GLY A 5 8.44 18.06 35.92
N ASN A 6 9.64 17.77 35.41
CA ASN A 6 10.22 16.42 35.21
C ASN A 6 9.59 15.49 34.15
N ARG A 7 9.36 15.98 32.93
CA ARG A 7 9.22 15.07 31.78
C ARG A 7 10.52 15.05 30.97
N SER A 8 11.10 13.85 30.83
CA SER A 8 12.25 13.61 29.94
C SER A 8 11.95 13.81 28.45
N ARG A 9 10.67 13.96 28.08
CA ARG A 9 10.21 14.23 26.71
C ARG A 9 9.30 15.45 26.72
N THR A 10 9.75 16.54 26.09
CA THR A 10 9.10 17.86 26.12
C THR A 10 8.16 18.12 24.95
N ILE A 11 8.35 17.43 23.82
CA ILE A 11 7.53 17.59 22.62
C ILE A 11 6.26 16.74 22.73
N ARG A 12 5.10 17.36 22.47
CA ARG A 12 3.80 16.69 22.39
C ARG A 12 3.19 16.89 21.01
N LYS A 13 2.65 15.81 20.44
CA LYS A 13 1.79 15.81 19.26
C LYS A 13 0.49 15.10 19.63
N THR A 14 -0.62 15.55 19.05
CA THR A 14 -1.96 15.01 19.28
C THR A 14 -2.48 14.44 17.97
N VAL A 15 -3.10 13.27 18.03
CA VAL A 15 -3.77 12.60 16.91
C VAL A 15 -5.17 12.24 17.38
N THR A 16 -6.16 12.46 16.52
CA THR A 16 -7.56 12.09 16.75
C THR A 16 -7.88 10.84 15.95
N PHE A 17 -8.65 9.94 16.54
CA PHE A 17 -9.14 8.72 15.89
C PHE A 17 -10.67 8.72 15.95
N SER A 18 -11.29 8.14 14.93
CA SER A 18 -12.64 7.59 15.05
C SER A 18 -12.63 6.39 16.00
N GLU A 19 -13.81 6.00 16.49
CA GLU A 19 -13.96 4.85 17.39
C GLU A 19 -13.46 3.55 16.76
N GLU A 20 -13.73 3.37 15.45
CA GLU A 20 -13.30 2.18 14.71
C GLU A 20 -11.78 2.11 14.57
N GLU A 21 -11.14 3.22 14.19
CA GLU A 21 -9.67 3.30 14.10
C GLU A 21 -9.03 3.07 15.46
N TRP A 22 -9.62 3.61 16.53
CA TRP A 22 -9.12 3.40 17.88
C TRP A 22 -9.20 1.94 18.31
N ARG A 23 -10.29 1.25 17.98
CA ARG A 23 -10.45 -0.19 18.28
C ARG A 23 -9.34 -1.01 17.61
N TRP A 24 -9.04 -0.75 16.35
CA TRP A 24 -7.94 -1.40 15.63
C TRP A 24 -6.58 -1.18 16.31
N VAL A 25 -6.29 0.05 16.73
CA VAL A 25 -5.05 0.42 17.41
C VAL A 25 -4.95 -0.24 18.79
N ALA A 26 -6.05 -0.25 19.55
CA ALA A 26 -6.12 -0.87 20.87
C ALA A 26 -5.94 -2.39 20.79
N ASP A 27 -6.52 -3.04 19.79
CA ASP A 27 -6.38 -4.48 19.59
C ASP A 27 -4.95 -4.84 19.15
N SER A 28 -4.30 -4.00 18.34
CA SER A 28 -2.89 -4.15 17.99
C SER A 28 -1.97 -4.14 19.22
N LEU A 29 -2.22 -3.24 20.17
CA LEU A 29 -1.50 -3.21 21.45
C LEU A 29 -1.72 -4.49 22.26
N LYS A 30 -2.96 -5.02 22.31
CA LYS A 30 -3.26 -6.28 23.00
C LYS A 30 -2.52 -7.46 22.38
N VAL A 31 -2.48 -7.53 21.05
CA VAL A 31 -1.74 -8.58 20.31
C VAL A 31 -0.26 -8.52 20.62
N GLU A 32 0.37 -7.34 20.52
CA GLU A 32 1.79 -7.18 20.82
C GLU A 32 2.09 -7.58 22.27
N ASN A 33 1.29 -7.13 23.23
CA ASN A 33 1.48 -7.50 24.63
C ASN A 33 1.34 -9.01 24.88
N ARG A 34 0.41 -9.69 24.19
CA ARG A 34 0.33 -11.16 24.26
C ARG A 34 1.60 -11.82 23.74
N GLN A 35 2.12 -11.38 22.61
CA GLN A 35 3.37 -11.90 22.03
C GLN A 35 4.57 -11.63 22.94
N ARG A 36 4.66 -10.43 23.53
CA ARG A 36 5.71 -10.08 24.50
C ARG A 36 5.69 -11.01 25.71
N ILE A 37 4.51 -11.24 26.29
CA ILE A 37 4.35 -12.14 27.44
C ILE A 37 4.76 -13.57 27.07
N GLN A 38 4.34 -14.07 25.90
CA GLN A 38 4.75 -15.39 25.40
C GLN A 38 6.26 -15.50 25.22
N ALA A 39 6.93 -14.41 24.86
CA ALA A 39 8.39 -14.32 24.76
C ALA A 39 9.10 -14.01 26.10
N GLY A 40 8.40 -14.04 27.24
CA GLY A 40 8.97 -13.74 28.56
C GLY A 40 9.26 -12.26 28.81
N LEU A 41 8.78 -11.36 27.95
CA LEU A 41 8.97 -9.92 28.05
C LEU A 41 7.80 -9.26 28.80
N ARG A 42 8.09 -8.12 29.44
CA ARG A 42 7.04 -7.30 30.09
C ARG A 42 6.13 -6.64 29.04
N PRO A 43 4.81 -6.53 29.32
CA PRO A 43 3.90 -5.76 28.49
C PRO A 43 4.27 -4.26 28.51
N VAL A 44 3.90 -3.56 27.45
CA VAL A 44 4.11 -2.13 27.28
C VAL A 44 2.79 -1.36 27.38
N GLY A 45 2.86 -0.15 27.94
CA GLY A 45 1.73 0.78 27.95
C GLY A 45 1.60 1.55 26.63
N TRP A 46 0.42 2.14 26.42
CA TRP A 46 0.06 2.93 25.23
C TRP A 46 1.17 3.88 24.75
N MET A 47 1.71 4.69 25.66
CA MET A 47 2.72 5.70 25.32
C MET A 47 4.01 5.10 24.74
N ALA A 48 4.44 3.93 25.22
CA ALA A 48 5.63 3.25 24.70
C ALA A 48 5.33 2.57 23.36
N PHE A 49 4.18 1.91 23.26
CA PHE A 49 3.69 1.29 22.02
C PHE A 49 3.57 2.31 20.88
N ALA A 50 2.82 3.40 21.09
CA ALA A 50 2.60 4.42 20.06
C ALA A 50 3.90 5.04 19.57
N ARG A 51 4.82 5.38 20.49
CA ARG A 51 6.14 5.90 20.11
C ARG A 51 6.97 4.89 19.33
N ASN A 52 6.99 3.63 19.76
CA ASN A 52 7.74 2.61 19.05
C ASN A 52 7.15 2.36 17.65
N ARG A 53 5.82 2.39 17.53
CA ARG A 53 5.12 2.26 16.24
C ARG A 53 5.42 3.42 15.30
N ILE A 54 5.48 4.65 15.80
CA ILE A 54 5.84 5.84 15.01
C ILE A 54 7.33 5.82 14.64
N ARG A 55 8.21 5.45 15.58
CA ARG A 55 9.67 5.42 15.36
C ARG A 55 10.09 4.29 14.42
N CYS A 56 9.48 3.12 14.55
CA CYS A 56 9.78 1.93 13.76
C CYS A 56 8.78 1.73 12.60
N ALA A 57 7.93 2.72 12.32
CA ALA A 57 7.11 2.71 11.12
C ALA A 57 8.06 2.69 9.92
N HIS A 58 8.05 1.59 9.20
CA HIS A 58 8.87 1.46 8.00
C HIS A 58 8.34 2.48 6.98
N ARG A 59 9.24 3.32 6.46
CA ARG A 59 8.90 4.21 5.33
C ARG A 59 8.73 3.32 4.11
N VAL A 60 7.48 3.10 3.69
CA VAL A 60 7.21 2.45 2.42
C VAL A 60 7.36 3.51 1.34
N ASN A 61 8.49 3.52 0.64
CA ASN A 61 8.62 4.31 -0.57
C ASN A 61 7.88 3.54 -1.68
N ILE A 62 6.66 3.97 -1.98
CA ILE A 62 5.93 3.47 -3.14
C ILE A 62 6.45 4.23 -4.36
N THR A 63 7.43 3.66 -5.04
CA THR A 63 7.92 4.20 -6.32
C THR A 63 6.92 3.81 -7.39
N VAL A 64 6.01 4.73 -7.69
CA VAL A 64 5.08 4.58 -8.81
C VAL A 64 5.86 4.83 -10.10
N PRO A 65 5.86 3.91 -11.08
CA PRO A 65 6.48 4.15 -12.38
C PRO A 65 5.91 5.43 -13.00
N ALA A 66 6.78 6.35 -13.45
CA ALA A 66 6.36 7.63 -14.01
C ALA A 66 5.40 7.47 -15.22
N ASN A 67 5.47 6.34 -15.91
CA ASN A 67 4.63 5.99 -17.05
C ASN A 67 3.32 5.27 -16.68
N LEU A 68 2.97 5.13 -15.38
CA LEU A 68 1.77 4.38 -14.98
C LEU A 68 0.49 4.98 -15.59
N HIS A 69 0.40 6.30 -15.66
CA HIS A 69 -0.72 6.98 -16.30
C HIS A 69 -0.80 6.63 -17.80
N ASP A 70 0.33 6.63 -18.50
CA ASP A 70 0.38 6.32 -19.93
C ASP A 70 0.05 4.85 -20.21
N VAL A 71 0.50 3.94 -19.36
CA VAL A 71 0.14 2.52 -19.43
C VAL A 71 -1.35 2.32 -19.17
N SER A 72 -1.92 3.01 -18.18
CA SER A 72 -3.36 2.97 -17.90
C SER A 72 -4.18 3.47 -19.09
N ALA A 73 -3.78 4.58 -19.71
CA ALA A 73 -4.43 5.13 -20.90
C ALA A 73 -4.32 4.20 -22.13
N GLN A 74 -3.22 3.44 -22.25
CA GLN A 74 -3.06 2.43 -23.31
C GLN A 74 -3.92 1.20 -23.06
N LEU A 75 -3.98 0.69 -21.84
CA LEU A 75 -4.87 -0.42 -21.46
C LEU A 75 -6.35 -0.07 -21.67
N ALA A 76 -6.75 1.16 -21.36
CA ALA A 76 -8.12 1.63 -21.62
C ALA A 76 -8.48 1.60 -23.12
N ARG A 77 -7.52 1.95 -24.00
CA ARG A 77 -7.71 1.86 -25.46
C ARG A 77 -7.87 0.41 -25.93
N ILE A 78 -7.04 -0.49 -25.43
CA ILE A 78 -7.13 -1.93 -25.73
C ILE A 78 -8.50 -2.47 -25.30
N GLY A 79 -8.93 -2.15 -24.07
CA GLY A 79 -10.26 -2.54 -23.57
C GLY A 79 -11.41 -2.02 -24.44
N ASN A 80 -11.31 -0.78 -24.93
CA ASN A 80 -12.29 -0.23 -25.86
C ASN A 80 -12.31 -0.98 -27.20
N ASN A 81 -11.15 -1.32 -27.76
CA ASN A 81 -11.05 -2.08 -29.02
C ASN A 81 -11.69 -3.46 -28.88
N VAL A 82 -11.36 -4.20 -27.81
CA VAL A 82 -11.95 -5.51 -27.52
C VAL A 82 -13.48 -5.39 -27.35
N ASN A 83 -13.95 -4.38 -26.62
CA ASN A 83 -15.38 -4.14 -26.44
C ASN A 83 -16.10 -3.80 -27.75
N GLN A 84 -15.45 -3.09 -28.67
CA GLN A 84 -15.99 -2.83 -30.01
C GLN A 84 -16.11 -4.12 -30.83
N ILE A 85 -15.09 -4.99 -30.80
CA ILE A 85 -15.14 -6.29 -31.47
C ILE A 85 -16.28 -7.14 -30.89
N ALA A 86 -16.40 -7.19 -29.56
CA ALA A 86 -17.47 -7.91 -28.89
C ALA A 86 -18.86 -7.36 -29.26
N ARG A 87 -19.02 -6.03 -29.28
CA ARG A 87 -20.28 -5.39 -29.72
C ARG A 87 -20.61 -5.70 -31.17
N HIS A 88 -19.63 -5.65 -32.06
CA HIS A 88 -19.82 -5.97 -33.46
C HIS A 88 -20.26 -7.42 -33.63
N ALA A 89 -19.52 -8.37 -33.04
CA ALA A 89 -19.86 -9.80 -33.07
C ALA A 89 -21.25 -10.10 -32.48
N ASN A 90 -21.61 -9.44 -31.38
CA ASN A 90 -22.94 -9.59 -30.77
C ASN A 90 -24.06 -9.01 -31.66
N THR A 91 -23.78 -7.92 -32.37
CA THR A 91 -24.76 -7.24 -33.24
C THR A 91 -24.99 -8.03 -34.52
N THR A 92 -23.92 -8.56 -35.14
CA THR A 92 -24.00 -9.38 -36.35
C THR A 92 -24.37 -10.84 -36.04
N ARG A 93 -24.25 -11.27 -34.78
CA ARG A 93 -24.33 -12.67 -34.34
C ARG A 93 -23.36 -13.60 -35.07
N GLU A 94 -22.28 -13.03 -35.57
CA GLU A 94 -21.24 -13.73 -36.32
C GLU A 94 -19.90 -13.46 -35.65
N THR A 95 -19.03 -14.47 -35.68
CA THR A 95 -17.65 -14.33 -35.23
C THR A 95 -16.79 -15.07 -36.23
N ASP A 96 -15.73 -14.42 -36.69
CA ASP A 96 -14.77 -15.02 -37.61
C ASP A 96 -13.38 -15.12 -36.98
N LEU A 97 -12.51 -15.85 -37.67
CA LEU A 97 -11.13 -16.06 -37.23
C LEU A 97 -10.32 -14.75 -37.18
N ALA A 98 -10.68 -13.76 -38.01
CA ALA A 98 -9.99 -12.47 -38.05
C ALA A 98 -10.32 -11.62 -36.82
N MET A 99 -11.58 -11.63 -36.36
CA MET A 99 -12.02 -10.98 -35.13
C MET A 99 -11.34 -11.61 -33.92
N LEU A 100 -11.29 -12.94 -33.85
CA LEU A 100 -10.59 -13.65 -32.77
C LEU A 100 -9.09 -13.31 -32.76
N SER A 101 -8.45 -13.31 -33.94
CA SER A 101 -7.02 -12.95 -34.06
C SER A 101 -6.74 -11.54 -33.57
N ARG A 102 -7.60 -10.56 -33.90
CA ARG A 102 -7.48 -9.18 -33.41
C ARG A 102 -7.59 -9.09 -31.89
N VAL A 103 -8.52 -9.82 -31.27
CA VAL A 103 -8.63 -9.86 -29.81
C VAL A 103 -7.36 -10.45 -29.18
N PHE A 104 -6.81 -11.53 -29.76
CA PHE A 104 -5.56 -12.12 -29.28
C PHE A 104 -4.38 -11.15 -29.39
N ASP A 105 -4.26 -10.39 -30.48
CA ASP A 105 -3.20 -9.39 -30.64
C ASP A 105 -3.30 -8.25 -29.62
N GLU A 106 -4.53 -7.76 -29.38
CA GLU A 106 -4.83 -6.73 -28.37
C GLU A 106 -4.50 -7.20 -26.94
N LEU A 107 -4.86 -8.44 -26.60
CA LEU A 107 -4.51 -9.04 -25.30
C LEU A 107 -3.00 -9.21 -25.14
N ARG A 108 -2.31 -9.64 -26.20
CA ARG A 108 -0.84 -9.78 -26.21
C ARG A 108 -0.15 -8.43 -26.05
N GLN A 109 -0.74 -7.35 -26.58
CA GLN A 109 -0.24 -5.99 -26.38
C GLN A 109 -0.43 -5.54 -24.92
N ALA A 110 -1.57 -5.84 -24.30
CA ALA A 110 -1.81 -5.56 -22.89
C ALA A 110 -0.81 -6.29 -21.98
N GLU A 111 -0.53 -7.57 -22.25
CA GLU A 111 0.47 -8.35 -21.52
C GLU A 111 1.86 -7.71 -21.57
N ARG A 112 2.28 -7.20 -22.75
CA ARG A 112 3.58 -6.50 -22.89
C ARG A 112 3.63 -5.20 -22.10
N LEU A 113 2.54 -4.43 -22.09
CA LEU A 113 2.47 -3.17 -21.34
C LEU A 113 2.55 -3.40 -19.84
N VAL A 114 1.87 -4.44 -19.34
CA VAL A 114 1.89 -4.81 -17.92
C VAL A 114 3.24 -5.42 -17.53
N ALA A 115 3.85 -6.24 -18.38
CA ALA A 115 5.18 -6.82 -18.12
C ALA A 115 6.28 -5.76 -18.00
N GLY A 116 6.10 -4.58 -18.63
CA GLY A 116 7.00 -3.43 -18.50
C GLY A 116 6.84 -2.63 -17.19
N LEU A 117 5.76 -2.86 -16.42
CA LEU A 117 5.54 -2.22 -15.13
C LEU A 117 6.27 -3.01 -14.02
N SER A 118 7.48 -2.60 -13.69
CA SER A 118 8.14 -3.07 -12.45
C SER A 118 7.71 -2.19 -11.28
N ILE A 119 6.89 -2.73 -10.38
CA ILE A 119 6.62 -2.09 -9.09
C ILE A 119 7.76 -2.48 -8.15
N ARG A 120 8.66 -1.55 -7.86
CA ARG A 120 9.64 -1.71 -6.79
C ARG A 120 9.05 -1.18 -5.50
N VAL A 121 8.78 -2.08 -4.57
CA VAL A 121 8.53 -1.73 -3.18
C VAL A 121 9.88 -1.71 -2.50
N GLU A 122 10.46 -0.52 -2.36
CA GLU A 122 11.69 -0.35 -1.58
C GLU A 122 11.28 -0.05 -0.13
N THR A 123 11.52 -1.03 0.74
CA THR A 123 11.51 -0.82 2.18
C THR A 123 12.87 -0.23 2.55
N ASP A 124 12.92 1.08 2.71
CA ASP A 124 14.11 1.74 3.22
C ASP A 124 14.19 1.46 4.72
N VAL A 125 14.99 0.46 5.08
CA VAL A 125 15.36 0.18 6.47
C VAL A 125 16.68 0.88 6.68
N ASP A 126 16.66 2.00 7.41
CA ASP A 126 17.87 2.48 8.05
C ASP A 126 18.43 1.30 8.88
N PRO A 127 19.60 0.74 8.52
CA PRO A 127 20.11 -0.49 9.13
C PRO A 127 20.39 -0.32 10.63
N LYS A 128 20.39 0.92 11.14
CA LYS A 128 20.61 1.22 12.55
C LYS A 128 19.33 1.62 13.29
N GLY A 129 18.22 1.92 12.61
CA GLY A 129 17.00 2.41 13.28
C GLY A 129 17.24 3.68 14.13
N VAL A 130 18.29 4.44 13.83
CA VAL A 130 18.69 5.66 14.52
C VAL A 130 18.98 6.71 13.45
N PRO A 131 18.22 7.83 13.41
CA PRO A 131 18.53 8.93 12.51
C PRO A 131 19.97 9.42 12.71
N GLU A 132 20.72 9.67 11.63
CA GLU A 132 22.15 10.03 11.62
C GLU A 132 22.54 11.32 12.38
N TRP A 133 21.58 12.02 13.00
CA TRP A 133 21.81 13.23 13.80
C TRP A 133 21.74 12.99 15.32
N LEU A 134 21.89 11.73 15.76
CA LEU A 134 22.08 11.31 17.15
C LEU A 134 23.40 10.57 17.32
#